data_AF-A0A3G9HBQ1-F1
#
_entry.id   AF-A0A3G9HBQ1-F1
#
_cell.length_a   1.000
_cell.length_b   1.000
_cell.length_c   1.000
_cell.angle_alpha   90.00
_cell.angle_beta   90.00
_cell.angle_gamma   90.00
#
_symmetry.space_group_name_H-M   'P 1'
#
loop_
_entity.id
_entity.type
_entity.pdbx_description
1 polymer ?
#
loop_
_entity_poly.entity_id
_entity_poly.type
_entity_poly.pdbx_seq_one_letter_code
_entity_poly.pdbx_strand_id
1 'polypeptide(L)' 'MLNSIKERLSDMNCSVLDISGEYPKEATIAISFLSPDDRQAKRKIEKIETMLESRFPELQTELDYESI' A
#
# COMPACT_ATOMS: atom_id res chain seq x y z
N MET A 1 -1.86 -1.33 -14.35
CA MET A 1 -1.65 -2.06 -13.08
C MET A 1 -1.49 -1.08 -11.91
N LEU A 2 -0.47 -0.21 -11.92
CA LEU A 2 -0.23 0.78 -10.86
C LEU A 2 -1.45 1.61 -10.45
N ASN A 3 -2.22 2.13 -11.42
CA ASN A 3 -3.46 2.88 -11.11
C ASN A 3 -4.51 2.03 -10.37
N SER A 4 -4.63 0.74 -10.71
CA SER A 4 -5.57 -0.15 -10.01
C SER A 4 -5.14 -0.41 -8.58
N ILE A 5 -3.84 -0.48 -8.31
CA ILE A 5 -3.31 -0.56 -6.93
C ILE A 5 -3.65 0.72 -6.18
N LYS A 6 -3.39 1.90 -6.77
CA LYS A 6 -3.67 3.20 -6.16
C LYS A 6 -5.16 3.36 -5.82
N GLU A 7 -6.06 3.02 -6.75
CA GLU A 7 -7.52 3.06 -6.52
C GLU A 7 -7.93 2.17 -5.34
N ARG A 8 -7.44 0.92 -5.28
CA ARG A 8 -7.76 0.00 -4.17
C ARG A 8 -7.24 0.49 -2.82
N LEU A 9 -6.05 1.09 -2.79
CA LEU A 9 -5.49 1.69 -1.58
C LEU A 9 -6.34 2.88 -1.12
N SER A 10 -6.78 3.73 -2.05
CA SER A 10 -7.70 4.84 -1.75
C SER A 10 -9.04 4.34 -1.20
N ASP A 11 -9.61 3.26 -1.75
CA ASP A 11 -10.85 2.64 -1.23
C ASP A 11 -10.71 2.12 0.21
N MET A 12 -9.48 1.84 0.67
CA MET A 12 -9.17 1.45 2.04
C MET A 12 -9.00 2.65 2.99
N ASN A 13 -9.38 3.86 2.57
CA ASN A 13 -9.13 5.12 3.28
C ASN A 13 -7.64 5.34 3.55
N CYS A 14 -6.81 5.13 2.53
CA CYS A 14 -5.42 5.55 2.54
C CYS A 14 -5.23 6.78 1.64
N SER A 15 -4.42 7.73 2.09
CA SER A 15 -3.83 8.71 1.20
C SER A 15 -2.69 8.04 0.43
N VAL A 16 -2.64 8.27 -0.87
CA VAL A 16 -1.74 7.56 -1.79
C VAL A 16 -0.97 8.59 -2.60
N LEU A 17 0.36 8.47 -2.60
CA LEU A 17 1.25 9.29 -3.42
C LEU A 17 2.17 8.39 -4.24
N ASP A 18 2.20 8.65 -5.55
CA ASP A 18 3.11 7.98 -6.47
C ASP A 18 4.48 8.66 -6.40
N ILE A 19 5.49 7.95 -5.91
CA ILE A 19 6.88 8.41 -5.76
C ILE A 19 7.83 7.55 -6.60
N SER A 20 7.31 6.91 -7.64
CA SER A 20 8.08 6.07 -8.55
C SER A 20 9.18 6.88 -9.24
N GLY A 21 10.39 6.30 -9.32
CA GLY A 21 11.52 6.89 -10.04
C GLY A 21 11.43 6.72 -11.55
N GLU A 22 12.55 6.94 -12.24
CA GLU A 22 12.62 6.84 -13.71
C GLU A 22 12.66 5.40 -14.24
N TYR A 23 12.81 4.40 -13.36
CA TYR A 23 12.88 2.99 -13.73
C TYR A 23 11.49 2.43 -14.05
N PRO A 24 11.18 2.09 -15.32
CA PRO A 24 9.82 1.77 -15.74
C PRO A 24 9.30 0.41 -15.26
N LYS A 25 10.14 -0.41 -14.62
CA LYS A 25 9.79 -1.74 -14.09
C LYS A 25 9.55 -1.75 -12.59
N GLU A 26 9.82 -0.63 -11.92
CA GLU A 26 9.68 -0.49 -10.48
C GLU A 26 8.73 0.67 -10.21
N ALA A 27 7.94 0.53 -9.15
CA ALA A 27 7.05 1.58 -8.70
C ALA A 27 7.14 1.67 -7.20
N THR A 28 7.14 2.91 -6.70
CA THR A 28 7.18 3.17 -5.26
C THR A 28 5.98 4.02 -4.92
N ILE A 29 5.19 3.55 -3.97
CA ILE A 29 3.95 4.21 -3.54
C ILE A 29 4.08 4.54 -2.07
N ALA A 30 3.97 5.81 -1.72
CA ALA A 30 3.82 6.23 -0.34
C ALA A 30 2.34 6.14 0.06
N ILE A 31 2.09 5.54 1.23
CA ILE A 31 0.75 5.31 1.77
C ILE A 31 0.72 5.91 3.18
N SER A 32 -0.30 6.71 3.48
CA SER A 32 -0.56 7.16 4.84
C SER A 32 -2.02 6.96 5.23
N PHE A 33 -2.27 6.63 6.50
CA PHE A 33 -3.60 6.48 7.04
C PHE A 33 -3.61 6.77 8.54
N LEU A 34 -4.79 7.11 9.06
CA LEU A 34 -5.02 7.26 10.49
C LEU A 34 -5.57 5.96 11.07
N SER A 35 -5.14 5.64 12.29
CA SER A 35 -5.65 4.54 13.09
C SER A 35 -5.82 5.00 14.54
N PRO A 36 -6.87 4.54 15.25
CA PRO A 36 -7.08 4.90 16.66
C PRO A 36 -6.10 4.24 17.63
N ASP A 37 -5.48 3.13 17.24
CA ASP A 37 -4.50 2.39 18.03
C ASP A 37 -3.60 1.52 17.15
N ASP A 38 -2.49 1.04 17.72
CA ASP A 38 -1.50 0.20 17.03
C ASP A 38 -2.08 -1.13 16.54
N ARG A 39 -3.04 -1.70 17.28
CA ARG A 39 -3.65 -2.98 16.91
C ARG A 39 -4.46 -2.83 15.64
N GLN A 40 -5.21 -1.73 15.51
CA GLN A 40 -5.96 -1.42 14.30
C GLN A 40 -5.05 -0.99 13.16
N ALA A 41 -3.91 -0.35 13.46
CA ALA A 41 -2.92 0.00 12.44
C ALA A 41 -2.32 -1.27 11.82
N LYS A 42 -1.86 -2.21 12.65
CA LYS A 42 -1.32 -3.50 12.21
C LYS A 42 -2.33 -4.30 11.38
N ARG A 43 -3.58 -4.38 11.83
CA ARG A 43 -4.66 -5.04 11.07
C ARG A 43 -4.90 -4.40 9.70
N LYS A 44 -4.74 -3.08 9.58
CA LYS A 44 -4.89 -2.38 8.31
C LYS A 44 -3.71 -2.68 7.38
N ILE A 45 -2.50 -2.71 7.92
CA ILE A 45 -1.28 -3.12 7.20
C ILE A 45 -1.42 -4.54 6.66
N GLU A 46 -1.78 -5.52 7.52
CA GLU A 46 -2.01 -6.92 7.12
C GLU A 46 -3.07 -7.03 6.00
N LYS A 47 -4.13 -6.21 6.05
CA LYS A 47 -5.13 -6.15 4.99
C LYS A 47 -4.58 -5.62 3.68
N ILE A 48 -3.69 -4.63 3.72
CA ILE A 48 -3.04 -4.09 2.52
C ILE A 48 -2.15 -5.17 1.90
N GLU A 49 -1.32 -5.84 2.71
CA GLU A 49 -0.46 -6.96 2.25
C GLU A 49 -1.30 -8.07 1.62
N THR A 50 -2.34 -8.54 2.32
CA THR A 50 -3.24 -9.58 1.80
C THR A 50 -3.92 -9.15 0.50
N MET A 51 -4.29 -7.88 0.37
CA MET A 51 -4.90 -7.35 -0.85
C MET A 51 -3.90 -7.36 -2.01
N LEU A 52 -2.66 -6.94 -1.77
CA LEU A 52 -1.59 -6.96 -2.77
C LEU A 52 -1.31 -8.38 -3.25
N GLU A 53 -1.10 -9.32 -2.34
CA GLU A 53 -0.82 -10.73 -2.65
C GLU A 53 -1.97 -11.41 -3.39
N SER A 54 -3.21 -11.18 -2.97
CA SER A 54 -4.38 -11.85 -3.56
C SER A 54 -4.80 -11.27 -4.91
N ARG A 55 -4.57 -9.97 -5.15
CA ARG A 55 -5.02 -9.28 -6.38
C ARG A 55 -3.92 -9.12 -7.41
N PHE A 56 -2.67 -9.11 -6.99
CA PHE A 56 -1.51 -8.93 -7.85
C PHE A 56 -0.40 -9.95 -7.49
N PRO A 57 -0.71 -11.27 -7.51
CA PRO A 57 0.23 -12.32 -7.08
C PRO A 57 1.53 -12.38 -7.90
N GLU A 58 1.55 -11.80 -9.09
CA GLU A 58 2.72 -11.68 -9.95
C GLU A 58 3.70 -10.56 -9.53
N LEU A 59 3.31 -9.69 -8.62
CA LEU A 59 4.17 -8.60 -8.13
C LEU A 59 4.99 -9.05 -6.93
N GLN A 60 6.30 -8.83 -7.00
CA GLN A 60 7.12 -8.81 -5.81
C GLN A 60 6.88 -7.47 -5.11
N THR A 61 6.34 -7.53 -3.90
CA THR A 61 6.05 -6.34 -3.09
C THR A 61 6.87 -6.37 -1.80
N GLU A 62 7.36 -5.21 -1.40
CA GLU A 62 8.01 -4.97 -0.13
C GLU A 62 7.26 -3.80 0.53
N LEU A 63 6.88 -3.98 1.80
CA LEU A 63 6.09 -3.01 2.54
C LEU A 63 6.80 -2.66 3.85
N ASP A 64 7.29 -1.43 3.92
CA ASP A 64 7.82 -0.83 5.13
C ASP A 64 6.83 0.15 5.72
N TYR A 65 6.75 0.21 7.05
CA TYR A 65 5.88 1.15 7.76
C TYR A 65 6.51 1.68 9.04
N GLU A 66 6.14 2.91 9.37
CA GLU A 66 6.50 3.59 10.62
C GLU A 66 5.22 4.13 11.27
N SER A 67 5.13 4.04 12.60
CA SER A 67 4.05 4.64 13.40
C SER A 67 4.58 5.87 14.14
N ILE A 68 3.85 6.98 14.02
CA ILE A 68 4.18 8.26 14.67
C ILE A 68 3.15 8.57 15.76
#